data_AF-A0A9D1LD48-F1
#
_entry.id   AF-A0A9D1LD48-F1
#
_cell.length_a   1.000
_cell.length_b   1.000
_cell.length_c   1.000
_cell.angle_alpha   90.00
_cell.angle_beta   90.00
_cell.angle_gamma   90.00
#
_symmetry.space_group_name_H-M   'P 1'
#
loop_
_entity.id
_entity.type
_entity.pdbx_description
1 polymer ?
#
loop_
_entity_poly.entity_id
_entity_poly.type
_entity_poly.pdbx_seq_one_letter_code
_entity_poly.pdbx_strand_id
1 'polypeptide(L)'
;MSILFCAGKAAQRARAHYRKWIKEIGASGAAPKTLAEYYQNKYNDTWEHQMLMGYNKAVQSGDVSPLVGFQYYIETAQKANADLIGLTAKNGYTVEAYTTHFIDRVIGQVSTPHKGKRLGVPIDKVVDCLQHPKEISDTYERVLVHNGGKVADKRIEFISDTCEVAYSVTENKIIQTNPKKKE
;
A
#
# COMPACT_ATOMS: atom_id res chain seq x y z
N MET A 1 -11.43 41.09 22.18
CA MET A 1 -12.41 40.08 21.70
C MET A 1 -12.21 39.68 20.24
N SER A 2 -10.96 39.63 19.71
CA SER A 2 -10.70 39.37 18.28
C SER A 2 -9.92 38.07 17.99
N ILE A 3 -9.17 37.54 18.96
CA ILE A 3 -8.32 36.34 18.77
C ILE A 3 -9.18 35.06 18.72
N LEU A 4 -10.22 34.95 19.57
CA LEU A 4 -11.12 33.80 19.59
C LEU A 4 -11.90 33.62 18.27
N PHE A 5 -12.27 34.72 17.60
CA PHE A 5 -13.09 34.69 16.39
C PHE A 5 -12.29 34.22 15.15
N CYS A 6 -11.00 34.58 15.06
CA CYS A 6 -10.12 34.13 13.99
C CYS A 6 -9.79 32.63 14.11
N ALA A 7 -9.61 32.11 15.33
CA ALA A 7 -9.36 30.68 15.58
C ALA A 7 -10.54 29.80 15.12
N GLY A 8 -11.78 30.24 15.36
CA GLY A 8 -12.98 29.55 14.90
C GLY A 8 -13.07 29.45 13.37
N LYS A 9 -12.79 30.55 12.65
CA LYS A 9 -12.80 30.59 11.17
C LYS A 9 -11.70 29.71 10.55
N ALA A 10 -10.49 29.74 11.09
CA ALA A 10 -9.39 28.90 10.62
C ALA A 10 -9.71 27.40 10.80
N ALA A 11 -10.22 27.02 11.97
CA ALA A 11 -10.60 25.65 12.25
C ALA A 11 -11.77 25.17 11.37
N GLN A 12 -12.72 26.05 11.02
CA GLN A 12 -13.79 25.71 10.08
C GLN A 12 -13.26 25.44 8.67
N ARG A 13 -12.35 26.30 8.19
CA ARG A 13 -11.69 26.13 6.87
C ARG A 13 -10.89 24.83 6.79
N ALA A 14 -10.14 24.49 7.84
CA ALA A 14 -9.38 23.24 7.89
C ALA A 14 -10.30 22.01 7.80
N ARG A 15 -11.43 22.01 8.54
CA ARG A 15 -12.42 20.93 8.47
C ARG A 15 -13.08 20.83 7.09
N ALA A 16 -13.35 21.96 6.44
CA ALA A 16 -13.89 21.98 5.08
C ALA A 16 -12.89 21.42 4.06
N HIS A 17 -11.62 21.82 4.16
CA HIS A 17 -10.54 21.30 3.33
C HIS A 17 -10.39 19.79 3.48
N TYR A 18 -10.39 19.29 4.72
CA TYR A 18 -10.32 17.86 5.01
C TYR A 18 -11.44 17.06 4.33
N ARG A 19 -12.70 17.49 4.52
CA ARG A 19 -13.85 16.83 3.89
C ARG A 19 -13.76 16.85 2.37
N LYS A 20 -13.30 17.96 1.78
CA LYS A 20 -13.10 18.09 0.35
C LYS A 20 -12.03 17.11 -0.14
N TRP A 21 -10.85 17.09 0.49
CA TRP A 21 -9.76 16.17 0.15
C TRP A 21 -10.20 14.71 0.20
N ILE A 22 -10.85 14.27 1.29
CA ILE A 22 -11.36 12.91 1.44
C ILE A 22 -12.36 12.54 0.33
N LYS A 23 -13.21 13.49 -0.10
CA LYS A 23 -14.13 13.28 -1.22
C LYS A 23 -13.39 13.15 -2.56
N GLU A 24 -12.43 14.02 -2.81
CA GLU A 24 -11.66 14.05 -4.06
C GLU A 24 -10.85 12.78 -4.28
N ILE A 25 -10.29 12.20 -3.21
CA ILE A 25 -9.54 10.94 -3.32
C ILE A 25 -10.44 9.69 -3.30
N GLY A 26 -11.76 9.82 -3.14
CA GLY A 26 -12.67 8.65 -3.06
C GLY A 26 -12.67 7.93 -1.71
N ALA A 27 -12.30 8.61 -0.62
CA ALA A 27 -12.16 8.00 0.71
C ALA A 27 -13.32 8.25 1.68
N SER A 28 -14.40 8.91 1.23
CA SER A 28 -15.52 9.34 2.12
C SER A 28 -16.20 8.22 2.90
N GLY A 29 -16.15 6.97 2.43
CA GLY A 29 -16.79 5.84 3.11
C GLY A 29 -15.99 5.26 4.28
N ALA A 30 -14.65 5.39 4.25
CA ALA A 30 -13.76 4.63 5.13
C ALA A 30 -12.69 5.47 5.84
N ALA A 31 -12.46 6.72 5.41
CA ALA A 31 -11.54 7.63 6.09
C ALA A 31 -12.12 8.10 7.44
N PRO A 32 -11.27 8.59 8.36
CA PRO A 32 -11.71 9.22 9.60
C PRO A 32 -12.83 10.24 9.35
N LYS A 33 -13.87 10.22 10.19
CA LYS A 33 -15.05 11.08 9.95
C LYS A 33 -14.74 12.53 10.27
N THR A 34 -13.74 12.76 11.12
CA THR A 34 -13.39 14.10 11.60
C THR A 34 -11.91 14.41 11.40
N LEU A 35 -11.61 15.71 11.26
CA LEU A 35 -10.24 16.19 11.20
C LEU A 35 -9.45 15.88 12.48
N ALA A 36 -10.12 15.85 13.64
CA ALA A 36 -9.48 15.52 14.91
C ALA A 36 -9.03 14.06 14.94
N GLU A 37 -9.90 13.13 14.54
CA GLU A 37 -9.60 11.70 14.43
C GLU A 37 -8.48 11.44 13.43
N TYR A 38 -8.48 12.13 12.27
CA TYR A 38 -7.36 12.08 11.33
C TYR A 38 -6.02 12.46 11.98
N TYR A 39 -5.98 13.54 12.76
CA TYR A 39 -4.75 13.95 13.43
C TYR A 39 -4.36 12.99 14.56
N GLN A 40 -5.31 12.45 15.31
CA GLN A 40 -5.02 11.41 16.31
C GLN A 40 -4.36 10.19 15.65
N ASN A 41 -4.95 9.69 14.56
CA ASN A 41 -4.41 8.57 13.80
C ASN A 41 -3.02 8.87 13.21
N LYS A 42 -2.82 10.11 12.74
CA LYS A 42 -1.54 10.60 12.23
C LYS A 42 -0.45 10.62 13.28
N TYR A 43 -0.71 11.21 14.45
CA TYR A 43 0.30 11.38 15.48
C TYR A 43 0.63 10.08 16.21
N ASN A 44 -0.28 9.09 16.15
CA ASN A 44 -0.07 7.75 16.70
C ASN A 44 0.44 6.73 15.67
N ASP A 45 0.72 7.14 14.43
CA ASP A 45 1.14 6.28 13.31
C ASP A 45 0.32 4.99 13.16
N THR A 46 -0.99 5.13 13.29
CA THR A 46 -1.94 4.02 13.23
C THR A 46 -1.96 3.36 11.84
N TRP A 47 -2.36 2.09 11.78
CA TRP A 47 -2.56 1.37 10.52
C TRP A 47 -3.51 2.10 9.57
N GLU A 48 -4.60 2.67 10.09
CA GLU A 48 -5.58 3.46 9.34
C GLU A 48 -4.93 4.69 8.69
N HIS A 49 -4.02 5.36 9.42
CA HIS A 49 -3.28 6.49 8.86
C HIS A 49 -2.33 6.04 7.75
N GLN A 50 -1.58 4.96 7.97
CA GLN A 50 -0.65 4.41 6.98
C GLN A 50 -1.40 4.01 5.70
N MET A 51 -2.55 3.33 5.83
CA MET A 51 -3.37 2.95 4.68
C MET A 51 -3.94 4.16 3.95
N LEU A 52 -4.45 5.17 4.66
CA LEU A 52 -5.01 6.38 4.04
C LEU A 52 -3.93 7.14 3.27
N MET A 53 -2.72 7.26 3.83
CA MET A 53 -1.61 7.94 3.16
C MET A 53 -1.07 7.13 1.97
N GLY A 54 -1.02 5.79 2.10
CA GLY A 54 -0.70 4.88 1.00
C GLY A 54 -1.68 5.04 -0.16
N TYR A 55 -2.97 4.95 0.13
CA TYR A 55 -4.04 5.13 -0.86
C TYR A 55 -4.00 6.53 -1.51
N ASN A 56 -3.87 7.59 -0.71
CA ASN A 56 -3.74 8.95 -1.26
C ASN A 56 -2.56 9.05 -2.24
N LYS A 57 -1.42 8.45 -1.90
CA LYS A 57 -0.25 8.44 -2.79
C LYS A 57 -0.53 7.65 -4.07
N ALA A 58 -1.18 6.49 -3.97
CA ALA A 58 -1.54 5.66 -5.12
C ALA A 58 -2.55 6.35 -6.06
N VAL A 59 -3.49 7.12 -5.52
CA VAL A 59 -4.41 7.95 -6.30
C VAL A 59 -3.67 9.09 -6.98
N GLN A 60 -2.77 9.78 -6.27
CA GLN A 60 -1.98 10.88 -6.84
C GLN A 60 -1.02 10.43 -7.94
N SER A 61 -0.43 9.23 -7.82
CA SER A 61 0.43 8.65 -8.87
C SER A 61 -0.36 8.01 -10.02
N GLY A 62 -1.67 7.82 -9.85
CA GLY A 62 -2.52 7.11 -10.81
C GLY A 62 -2.29 5.60 -10.82
N ASP A 63 -1.66 5.03 -9.79
CA ASP A 63 -1.52 3.58 -9.60
C ASP A 63 -2.85 2.92 -9.24
N VAL A 64 -3.73 3.65 -8.54
CA VAL A 64 -5.10 3.24 -8.20
C VAL A 64 -6.07 4.36 -8.56
N SER A 65 -7.20 4.01 -9.19
CA SER A 65 -8.24 4.99 -9.51
C SER A 65 -9.00 5.42 -8.24
N PRO A 66 -9.33 6.71 -8.06
CA PRO A 66 -10.19 7.14 -6.95
C PRO A 66 -11.59 6.51 -7.02
N LEU A 67 -12.02 6.03 -8.20
CA LEU A 67 -13.29 5.31 -8.38
C LEU A 67 -13.29 3.91 -7.74
N VAL A 68 -12.13 3.32 -7.47
CA VAL A 68 -12.01 2.08 -6.68
C VAL A 68 -12.47 2.33 -5.24
N GLY A 69 -12.23 3.54 -4.74
CA GLY A 69 -12.56 3.95 -3.37
C GLY A 69 -11.63 3.37 -2.31
N PHE A 70 -11.48 4.12 -1.22
CA PHE A 70 -10.60 3.71 -0.10
C PHE A 70 -11.11 2.47 0.64
N GLN A 71 -12.43 2.25 0.67
CA GLN A 71 -13.03 1.08 1.32
C GLN A 71 -12.50 -0.23 0.72
N TYR A 72 -12.49 -0.35 -0.61
CA TYR A 72 -11.96 -1.53 -1.29
C TYR A 72 -10.45 -1.70 -1.07
N TYR A 73 -9.71 -0.59 -0.97
CA TYR A 73 -8.28 -0.62 -0.64
C TYR A 73 -8.03 -1.22 0.75
N ILE A 74 -8.83 -0.82 1.74
CA ILE A 74 -8.81 -1.37 3.11
C ILE A 74 -9.17 -2.85 3.13
N GLU A 75 -10.24 -3.24 2.44
CA GLU A 75 -10.66 -4.65 2.34
C GLU A 75 -9.58 -5.53 1.70
N THR A 76 -8.91 -5.01 0.66
CA THR A 76 -7.78 -5.68 0.02
C THR A 76 -6.61 -5.85 1.00
N ALA A 77 -6.29 -4.81 1.78
CA ALA A 77 -5.26 -4.88 2.81
C ALA A 77 -5.63 -5.86 3.94
N GLN A 78 -6.89 -5.90 4.38
CA GLN A 78 -7.35 -6.86 5.38
C GLN A 78 -7.25 -8.30 4.88
N LYS A 79 -7.60 -8.54 3.61
CA LYS A 79 -7.40 -9.85 2.97
C LYS A 79 -5.91 -10.21 2.89
N ALA A 80 -5.05 -9.26 2.53
CA ALA A 80 -3.60 -9.47 2.52
C ALA A 80 -3.07 -9.81 3.92
N ASN A 81 -3.55 -9.12 4.97
CA ASN A 81 -3.21 -9.46 6.36
C ASN A 81 -3.58 -10.90 6.71
N ALA A 82 -4.80 -11.31 6.37
CA ALA A 82 -5.29 -12.65 6.69
C ALA A 82 -4.55 -13.76 5.91
N ASP A 83 -4.24 -13.53 4.64
CA ASP A 83 -3.70 -14.57 3.75
C ASP A 83 -2.15 -14.63 3.76
N LEU A 84 -1.47 -13.52 4.08
CA LEU A 84 -0.01 -13.41 3.95
C LEU A 84 0.74 -13.30 5.28
N ILE A 85 0.20 -12.64 6.30
CA ILE A 85 0.96 -12.45 7.55
C ILE A 85 1.07 -13.78 8.30
N GLY A 86 2.31 -14.17 8.62
CA GLY A 86 2.62 -15.48 9.17
C GLY A 86 2.79 -16.59 8.11
N LEU A 87 2.61 -16.28 6.83
CA LEU A 87 2.87 -17.23 5.75
C LEU A 87 4.37 -17.51 5.64
N THR A 88 4.77 -18.77 5.77
CA THR A 88 6.14 -19.21 5.49
C THR A 88 6.31 -19.51 4.00
N ALA A 89 7.21 -18.80 3.34
CA ALA A 89 7.57 -18.97 1.94
C ALA A 89 8.44 -20.23 1.73
N LYS A 90 8.61 -20.65 0.48
CA LYS A 90 9.31 -21.89 0.10
C LYS A 90 10.73 -22.02 0.67
N ASN A 91 11.43 -20.90 0.85
CA ASN A 91 12.79 -20.83 1.37
C ASN A 91 12.86 -20.64 2.90
N GLY A 92 11.72 -20.72 3.60
CA GLY A 92 11.66 -20.68 5.07
C GLY A 92 11.49 -19.29 5.69
N TYR A 93 11.56 -18.20 4.91
CA TYR A 93 11.22 -16.88 5.44
C TYR A 93 9.73 -16.76 5.73
N THR A 94 9.38 -16.08 6.82
CA THR A 94 7.98 -15.82 7.20
C THR A 94 7.64 -14.36 6.92
N VAL A 95 6.51 -14.13 6.27
CA VAL A 95 6.04 -12.78 5.98
C VAL A 95 5.52 -12.14 7.27
N GLU A 96 6.17 -11.09 7.73
CA GLU A 96 5.80 -10.33 8.94
C GLU A 96 5.06 -9.04 8.61
N ALA A 97 5.27 -8.48 7.41
CA ALA A 97 4.62 -7.25 6.96
C ALA A 97 4.57 -7.13 5.42
N TYR A 98 3.94 -6.06 4.95
CA TYR A 98 4.02 -5.62 3.55
C TYR A 98 3.94 -4.10 3.46
N THR A 99 4.39 -3.52 2.34
CA THR A 99 4.27 -2.07 2.11
C THR A 99 2.91 -1.72 1.52
N THR A 100 2.44 -0.47 1.67
CA THR A 100 1.23 -0.01 0.95
C THR A 100 1.38 -0.12 -0.57
N HIS A 101 2.62 0.01 -1.08
CA HIS A 101 2.89 -0.19 -2.50
C HIS A 101 2.52 -1.59 -2.99
N PHE A 102 2.63 -2.60 -2.14
CA PHE A 102 2.16 -3.95 -2.47
C PHE A 102 0.65 -3.98 -2.73
N ILE A 103 -0.17 -3.31 -1.91
CA ILE A 103 -1.62 -3.24 -2.11
C ILE A 103 -1.97 -2.52 -3.43
N ASP A 104 -1.24 -1.45 -3.76
CA ASP A 104 -1.39 -0.76 -5.04
C ASP A 104 -1.18 -1.72 -6.22
N ARG A 105 -0.23 -2.66 -6.10
CA ARG A 105 0.06 -3.67 -7.13
C ARG A 105 -0.93 -4.83 -7.16
N VAL A 106 -1.54 -5.16 -6.03
CA VAL A 106 -2.63 -6.14 -5.97
C VAL A 106 -3.85 -5.62 -6.71
N ILE A 107 -4.19 -4.34 -6.51
CA ILE A 107 -5.35 -3.71 -7.15
C ILE A 107 -5.06 -3.37 -8.61
N GLY A 108 -3.92 -2.76 -8.89
CA GLY A 108 -3.56 -2.27 -10.21
C GLY A 108 -4.39 -1.06 -10.68
N GLN A 109 -4.17 -0.67 -11.94
CA GLN A 109 -4.82 0.49 -12.55
C GLN A 109 -6.14 0.12 -13.25
N VAL A 110 -6.29 -1.13 -13.65
CA VAL A 110 -7.39 -1.62 -14.48
C VAL A 110 -7.79 -3.05 -14.09
N SER A 111 -9.06 -3.39 -14.26
CA SER A 111 -9.62 -4.72 -13.97
C SER A 111 -9.41 -5.74 -15.10
N THR A 112 -9.08 -5.27 -16.31
CA THR A 112 -8.82 -6.08 -17.49
C THR A 112 -7.52 -5.63 -18.18
N PRO A 113 -6.85 -6.48 -18.97
CA PRO A 113 -5.64 -6.08 -19.68
C PRO A 113 -5.88 -4.87 -20.60
N HIS A 114 -5.12 -3.79 -20.41
CA HIS A 114 -5.07 -2.64 -21.33
C HIS A 114 -3.63 -2.24 -21.60
N LYS A 115 -3.33 -1.84 -22.84
CA LYS A 115 -1.99 -1.42 -23.24
C LYS A 115 -1.52 -0.24 -22.39
N GLY A 116 -0.33 -0.37 -21.79
CA GLY A 116 0.28 0.69 -20.98
C GLY A 116 -0.39 0.90 -19.61
N LYS A 117 -1.31 0.03 -19.20
CA LYS A 117 -1.93 0.05 -17.86
C LYS A 117 -1.59 -1.23 -17.11
N ARG A 118 -1.35 -1.11 -15.81
CA ARG A 118 -1.05 -2.23 -14.94
C ARG A 118 -2.33 -2.97 -14.57
N LEU A 119 -2.39 -4.27 -14.90
CA LEU A 119 -3.34 -5.20 -14.31
C LEU A 119 -2.85 -5.61 -12.91
N GLY A 120 -3.76 -5.64 -11.94
CA GLY A 120 -3.45 -6.07 -10.57
C GLY A 120 -3.04 -7.55 -10.49
N VAL A 121 -2.37 -7.92 -9.40
CA VAL A 121 -2.03 -9.31 -9.07
C VAL A 121 -2.90 -9.80 -7.91
N PRO A 122 -3.83 -10.75 -8.14
CA PRO A 122 -4.64 -11.32 -7.07
C PRO A 122 -3.79 -11.94 -5.95
N ILE A 123 -4.25 -11.81 -4.70
CA ILE A 123 -3.50 -12.26 -3.50
C ILE A 123 -3.23 -13.77 -3.52
N ASP A 124 -4.14 -14.60 -4.04
CA ASP A 124 -3.94 -16.04 -4.19
C ASP A 124 -2.73 -16.36 -5.09
N LYS A 125 -2.48 -15.55 -6.12
CA LYS A 125 -1.30 -15.68 -6.97
C LYS A 125 -0.02 -15.27 -6.25
N VAL A 126 -0.09 -14.29 -5.35
CA VAL A 126 1.03 -13.92 -4.49
C VAL A 126 1.36 -15.05 -3.51
N VAL A 127 0.36 -15.63 -2.86
CA VAL A 127 0.51 -16.79 -1.96
C VAL A 127 1.17 -17.96 -2.70
N ASP A 128 0.64 -18.32 -3.87
CA ASP A 128 1.18 -19.40 -4.69
C ASP A 128 2.62 -19.12 -5.12
N CYS A 129 2.93 -17.88 -5.51
CA CYS A 129 4.29 -17.49 -5.87
C CYS A 129 5.28 -17.61 -4.70
N LEU A 130 4.86 -17.29 -3.48
CA LEU A 130 5.71 -17.41 -2.29
C LEU A 130 5.92 -18.88 -1.87
N GLN A 131 4.90 -19.73 -1.98
CA GLN A 131 4.95 -21.13 -1.52
C GLN A 131 5.46 -22.10 -2.60
N HIS A 132 5.20 -21.82 -3.87
CA HIS A 132 5.55 -22.65 -5.02
C HIS A 132 6.22 -21.82 -6.14
N PRO A 133 7.27 -21.04 -5.84
CA PRO A 133 8.01 -20.32 -6.87
C PRO A 133 8.62 -21.31 -7.86
N LYS A 134 8.71 -20.90 -9.12
CA LYS A 134 9.57 -21.57 -10.10
C LYS A 134 11.04 -21.29 -9.83
N GLU A 135 11.33 -20.07 -9.40
CA GLU A 135 12.67 -19.59 -9.14
C GLU A 135 12.64 -18.63 -7.95
N ILE A 136 13.71 -18.66 -7.17
CA ILE A 136 14.01 -17.65 -6.16
C ILE A 136 15.34 -17.04 -6.57
N SER A 137 15.38 -15.72 -6.76
CA SER A 137 16.59 -15.03 -7.17
C SER A 137 17.68 -15.14 -6.12
N ASP A 138 18.93 -14.91 -6.52
CA ASP A 138 19.99 -14.57 -5.58
C ASP A 138 19.62 -13.33 -4.76
N THR A 139 20.21 -13.23 -3.56
CA THR A 139 20.03 -12.05 -2.72
C THR A 139 20.73 -10.85 -3.35
N TYR A 140 20.00 -9.73 -3.47
CA TYR A 140 20.52 -8.46 -3.96
C TYR A 140 20.28 -7.33 -2.96
N GLU A 141 21.07 -6.26 -3.06
CA GLU A 141 20.94 -5.09 -2.19
C GLU A 141 20.26 -3.91 -2.90
N ARG A 142 19.35 -3.25 -2.19
CA ARG A 142 18.72 -1.99 -2.59
C ARG A 142 19.14 -0.92 -1.59
N VAL A 143 19.87 0.10 -2.07
CA VAL A 143 20.18 1.28 -1.26
C VAL A 143 18.95 2.17 -1.18
N LEU A 144 18.45 2.37 0.03
CA LEU A 144 17.35 3.25 0.38
C LEU A 144 17.90 4.54 0.99
N VAL A 145 17.26 5.66 0.70
CA VAL A 145 17.54 6.93 1.38
C VAL A 145 16.50 7.10 2.48
N HIS A 146 16.97 7.16 3.73
CA HIS A 146 16.13 7.35 4.90
C HIS A 146 16.71 8.46 5.78
N ASN A 147 15.95 9.53 6.02
CA ASN A 147 16.36 10.71 6.81
C ASN A 147 17.73 11.28 6.42
N GLY A 148 18.06 11.28 5.12
CA GLY A 148 19.35 11.75 4.60
C GLY A 148 20.50 10.74 4.72
N GLY A 149 20.30 9.63 5.42
CA GLY A 149 21.21 8.49 5.45
C GLY A 149 20.92 7.47 4.35
N LYS A 150 21.92 6.65 4.01
CA LYS A 150 21.78 5.49 3.11
C LYS A 150 21.69 4.22 3.94
N VAL A 151 20.66 3.41 3.71
CA VAL A 151 20.46 2.10 4.35
C VAL A 151 20.40 1.06 3.24
N ALA A 152 21.13 -0.05 3.40
CA ALA A 152 21.05 -1.18 2.48
C ALA A 152 19.94 -2.14 2.95
N ASP A 153 18.99 -2.41 2.06
CA ASP A 153 17.93 -3.39 2.24
C ASP A 153 18.23 -4.62 1.38
N LYS A 154 18.35 -5.80 2.01
CA LYS A 154 18.62 -7.06 1.32
C LYS A 154 17.32 -7.67 0.85
N ARG A 155 17.27 -8.07 -0.41
CA ARG A 155 16.06 -8.55 -1.07
C ARG A 155 16.30 -9.79 -1.89
N ILE A 156 15.22 -10.52 -2.09
CA ILE A 156 15.10 -11.63 -3.04
C ILE A 156 13.81 -11.44 -3.85
N GLU A 157 13.72 -12.12 -4.98
CA GLU A 157 12.51 -12.22 -5.78
C GLU A 157 12.03 -13.66 -5.85
N PHE A 158 10.76 -13.86 -5.52
CA PHE A 158 10.04 -15.10 -5.83
C PHE A 158 9.40 -14.94 -7.20
N ILE A 159 9.65 -15.87 -8.10
CA ILE A 159 9.23 -15.79 -9.50
C ILE A 159 8.39 -17.03 -9.81
N SER A 160 7.16 -16.81 -10.29
CA SER A 160 6.24 -17.86 -10.74
C SER A 160 5.89 -17.68 -12.22
N ASP A 161 4.88 -18.39 -12.70
CA ASP A 161 4.30 -18.13 -14.03
C ASP A 161 3.37 -16.92 -14.06
N THR A 162 2.80 -16.56 -12.92
CA THR A 162 1.75 -15.54 -12.85
C THR A 162 2.28 -14.20 -12.38
N CYS A 163 3.25 -14.20 -11.48
CA CYS A 163 3.78 -12.98 -10.89
C CYS A 163 5.20 -13.16 -10.33
N GLU A 164 5.80 -12.01 -10.06
CA GLU A 164 7.04 -11.85 -9.33
C GLU A 164 6.74 -11.10 -8.02
N VAL A 165 7.37 -11.51 -6.92
CA VAL A 165 7.21 -10.89 -5.60
C VAL A 165 8.58 -10.51 -5.07
N ALA A 166 8.81 -9.22 -4.89
CA ALA A 166 10.03 -8.71 -4.28
C ALA A 166 9.85 -8.69 -2.75
N TYR A 167 10.76 -9.35 -2.04
CA TYR A 167 10.71 -9.56 -0.60
C TYR A 167 11.98 -9.03 0.05
N SER A 168 11.84 -8.27 1.15
CA SER A 168 12.96 -7.87 1.99
C SER A 168 13.25 -8.95 3.01
N VAL A 169 14.45 -9.52 2.94
CA VAL A 169 14.95 -10.46 3.95
C VAL A 169 15.49 -9.74 5.19
N THR A 170 15.74 -8.42 5.09
CA THR A 170 16.16 -7.60 6.23
C THR A 170 14.98 -7.32 7.17
N GLU A 171 13.80 -7.05 6.62
CA GLU A 171 12.62 -6.61 7.39
C GLU A 171 11.47 -7.62 7.33
N ASN A 172 11.71 -8.81 6.79
CA ASN A 172 10.72 -9.88 6.61
C ASN A 172 9.39 -9.42 5.99
N LYS A 173 9.46 -8.61 4.93
CA LYS A 173 8.26 -7.98 4.36
C LYS A 173 8.19 -8.01 2.85
N ILE A 174 6.97 -8.07 2.34
CA ILE A 174 6.69 -7.95 0.90
C ILE A 174 6.80 -6.48 0.49
N ILE A 175 7.65 -6.20 -0.49
CA ILE A 175 7.87 -4.85 -1.00
C ILE A 175 6.88 -4.53 -2.12
N GLN A 176 6.74 -5.41 -3.09
CA GLN A 176 5.83 -5.24 -4.23
C GLN A 176 5.58 -6.58 -4.94
N THR A 177 4.58 -6.59 -5.82
CA THR A 177 4.38 -7.67 -6.78
C THR A 177 4.18 -7.11 -8.20
N ASN A 178 4.53 -7.91 -9.20
CA ASN A 178 4.34 -7.60 -10.62
C ASN A 178 3.70 -8.80 -11.33
N PRO A 179 2.73 -8.61 -12.22
CA PRO A 179 2.28 -9.69 -13.08
C PRO A 179 3.40 -10.07 -14.04
N LYS A 180 3.58 -11.36 -14.29
CA LYS A 180 4.50 -11.82 -15.34
C LYS A 180 3.92 -11.43 -16.69
N LYS A 181 4.72 -10.80 -17.55
CA LYS A 181 4.30 -10.58 -18.94
C LYS A 181 4.23 -11.93 -19.62
N LYS A 182 3.11 -12.24 -20.28
CA LYS A 182 3.11 -13.33 -21.25
C LYS A 182 4.03 -12.90 -22.40
N GLU A 183 5.04 -13.71 -22.67
CA GLU A 183 5.87 -13.61 -23.88
C GLU A 183 5.01 -13.74 -25.14
#